data_AF-A0A1M5VI93-F1
#
_entry.id   AF-A0A1M5VI93-F1
#
_cell.length_a   1.000
_cell.length_b   1.000
_cell.length_c   1.000
_cell.angle_alpha   90.00
_cell.angle_beta   90.00
_cell.angle_gamma   90.00
#
_symmetry.space_group_name_H-M   'P 1'
#
loop_
_entity.id
_entity.type
_entity.pdbx_description
1 polymer ?
#
loop_
_entity_poly.entity_id
_entity_poly.type
_entity_poly.pdbx_seq_one_letter_code
_entity_poly.pdbx_strand_id
1 'polypeptide(L)'
;MAGKQRQWQDNTDHWVRIHLLMLLCATLVSTSFVVGEHIAVHLDPAALTLSRFVIAVLILLPVIAVRHGLRIGLLSFLRYALISGSLVVFFWCMFLALRMTTALNTSVLFTLVPGLSAIYAALIIKERLGRDRLVALLLGLVGAVWVIFRGDLHVLLTLSWNRGDAVFFAGCLAMGLYTPLIRRLHRGEPMEVMTFWVLVSGCLWLLPIGAVALSRVDWLSVPPSTWGWIVYLACFTTVITFYLTQYAVAHIGPTRTMSYSYLYPGLVLIIDLLLGRGWPAPRVLPGIIVILGAMVVLQVPVFRRYGGKN
;
A
#
# COMPACT_ATOMS: atom_id res chain seq x y z
N MET A 1 1.60 12.60 -40.74
CA MET A 1 1.00 13.28 -39.56
C MET A 1 0.04 12.38 -38.79
N ALA A 2 -0.82 11.58 -39.45
CA ALA A 2 -1.73 10.62 -38.80
C ALA A 2 -1.03 9.58 -37.89
N GLY A 3 0.14 9.05 -38.26
CA GLY A 3 0.87 8.07 -37.43
C GLY A 3 1.41 8.65 -36.12
N LYS A 4 1.79 9.94 -36.11
CA LYS A 4 2.20 10.65 -34.90
C LYS A 4 0.97 10.90 -34.01
N GLN A 5 -0.14 11.39 -34.56
CA GLN A 5 -1.37 11.59 -33.78
C GLN A 5 -1.91 10.28 -33.15
N ARG A 6 -1.85 9.17 -33.88
CA ARG A 6 -2.28 7.85 -33.39
C ARG A 6 -1.37 7.33 -32.26
N GLN A 7 -0.05 7.44 -32.42
CA GLN A 7 0.93 7.08 -31.38
C GLN A 7 0.82 7.98 -30.13
N TRP A 8 0.40 9.24 -30.29
CA TRP A 8 0.14 10.14 -29.18
C TRP A 8 -1.16 9.78 -28.44
N GLN A 9 -2.23 9.45 -29.17
CA GLN A 9 -3.50 8.99 -28.59
C GLN A 9 -3.34 7.66 -27.83
N ASP A 10 -2.63 6.68 -28.41
CA ASP A 10 -2.37 5.39 -27.76
C ASP A 10 -1.59 5.56 -26.43
N ASN A 11 -0.65 6.51 -26.40
CA ASN A 11 0.11 6.79 -25.19
C ASN A 11 -0.79 7.47 -24.14
N THR A 12 -1.60 8.47 -24.50
CA THR A 12 -2.52 9.13 -23.56
C THR A 12 -3.56 8.17 -22.99
N ASP A 13 -4.13 7.29 -23.81
CA ASP A 13 -5.11 6.30 -23.37
C ASP A 13 -4.49 5.30 -22.38
N HIS A 14 -3.25 4.89 -22.62
CA HIS A 14 -2.50 4.04 -21.71
C HIS A 14 -2.24 4.72 -20.36
N TRP A 15 -1.84 5.99 -20.36
CA TRP A 15 -1.65 6.76 -19.12
C TRP A 15 -2.96 6.90 -18.34
N VAL A 16 -4.06 7.28 -18.99
CA VAL A 16 -5.38 7.41 -18.34
C VAL A 16 -5.81 6.09 -17.71
N ARG A 17 -5.62 4.97 -18.41
CA ARG A 17 -5.92 3.62 -17.87
C ARG A 17 -5.15 3.34 -16.59
N ILE A 18 -3.85 3.63 -16.54
CA ILE A 18 -3.05 3.40 -15.32
C ILE A 18 -3.57 4.25 -14.15
N HIS A 19 -3.92 5.51 -14.39
CA HIS A 19 -4.44 6.38 -13.34
C HIS A 19 -5.79 5.85 -12.81
N LEU A 20 -6.70 5.43 -13.69
CA LEU A 20 -7.98 4.81 -13.29
C LEU A 20 -7.78 3.53 -12.48
N LEU A 21 -6.85 2.67 -12.91
CA LEU A 21 -6.50 1.46 -12.17
C LEU A 21 -5.93 1.78 -10.78
N MET A 22 -5.12 2.82 -10.67
CA MET A 22 -4.55 3.24 -9.39
C MET A 22 -5.55 3.95 -8.48
N LEU A 23 -6.56 4.64 -9.04
CA LEU A 23 -7.69 5.16 -8.26
C LEU A 23 -8.53 4.00 -7.70
N LEU A 24 -8.81 2.98 -8.50
CA LEU A 24 -9.46 1.75 -8.04
C LEU A 24 -8.60 1.03 -6.98
N CYS A 25 -7.30 0.94 -7.19
CA CYS A 25 -6.38 0.36 -6.22
C CYS A 25 -6.47 1.14 -4.89
N ALA A 26 -6.47 2.47 -4.95
CA ALA A 26 -6.52 3.30 -3.76
C ALA A 26 -7.84 3.16 -2.99
N THR A 27 -8.97 3.05 -3.68
CA THR A 27 -10.28 2.84 -3.04
C THR A 27 -10.33 1.47 -2.36
N LEU A 28 -9.86 0.41 -3.01
CA LEU A 28 -9.76 -0.93 -2.42
C LEU A 28 -8.79 -1.00 -1.25
N VAL A 29 -7.64 -0.33 -1.31
CA VAL A 29 -6.70 -0.32 -0.18
C VAL A 29 -7.28 0.47 0.99
N SER A 30 -8.02 1.56 0.74
CA SER A 30 -8.64 2.36 1.80
C SER A 30 -9.65 1.57 2.63
N THR A 31 -10.45 0.69 1.99
CA THR A 31 -11.37 -0.20 2.73
C THR A 31 -10.62 -1.20 3.61
N SER A 32 -9.38 -1.57 3.26
CA SER A 32 -8.55 -2.48 4.05
C SER A 32 -8.24 -1.95 5.45
N PHE A 33 -8.08 -0.63 5.63
CA PHE A 33 -7.85 -0.03 6.94
C PHE A 33 -9.08 -0.16 7.84
N VAL A 34 -10.27 0.17 7.32
CA VAL A 34 -11.53 0.13 8.06
C VAL A 34 -11.95 -1.31 8.39
N VAL A 35 -11.87 -2.21 7.39
CA VAL A 35 -12.12 -3.63 7.61
C VAL A 35 -11.08 -4.19 8.58
N GLY A 36 -9.81 -3.85 8.41
CA GLY A 36 -8.73 -4.29 9.27
C GLY A 36 -8.91 -3.86 10.72
N GLU A 37 -9.30 -2.61 10.98
CA GLU A 37 -9.66 -2.12 12.32
C GLU A 37 -10.77 -2.95 12.94
N HIS A 38 -11.81 -3.28 12.16
CA HIS A 38 -12.93 -4.07 12.64
C HIS A 38 -12.52 -5.49 13.04
N ILE A 39 -11.66 -6.16 12.27
CA ILE A 39 -11.33 -7.57 12.50
C ILE A 39 -10.03 -7.81 13.29
N ALA A 40 -9.16 -6.80 13.44
CA ALA A 40 -7.88 -6.92 14.13
C ALA A 40 -8.05 -7.31 15.62
N VAL A 41 -9.18 -6.96 16.24
CA VAL A 41 -9.48 -7.30 17.63
C VAL A 41 -9.79 -8.80 17.84
N HIS A 42 -10.20 -9.51 16.78
CA HIS A 42 -10.65 -10.90 16.88
C HIS A 42 -9.55 -11.93 16.63
N LEU A 43 -8.53 -11.57 15.85
CA LEU A 43 -7.48 -12.50 15.41
C LEU A 43 -6.10 -11.89 15.56
N ASP A 44 -5.15 -12.69 16.02
CA ASP A 44 -3.75 -12.31 16.06
C ASP A 44 -3.26 -11.78 14.69
N PRO A 45 -2.47 -10.69 14.63
CA PRO A 45 -1.98 -10.12 13.37
C PRO A 45 -1.27 -11.15 12.47
N ALA A 46 -0.52 -12.09 13.05
CA ALA A 46 0.15 -13.17 12.33
C ALA A 46 -0.86 -14.11 11.69
N ALA A 47 -1.82 -14.59 12.49
CA ALA A 47 -2.84 -15.53 12.08
C ALA A 47 -3.69 -14.92 10.97
N LEU A 48 -4.14 -13.68 11.15
CA LEU A 48 -4.95 -12.96 10.18
C LEU A 48 -4.20 -12.76 8.85
N THR A 49 -2.94 -12.31 8.91
CA THR A 49 -2.15 -12.08 7.68
C THR A 49 -1.84 -13.39 6.97
N LEU A 50 -1.51 -14.46 7.73
CA LEU A 50 -1.27 -15.80 7.18
C LEU A 50 -2.52 -16.35 6.50
N SER A 51 -3.68 -16.33 7.17
CA SER A 51 -4.95 -16.79 6.59
C SER A 51 -5.30 -16.01 5.32
N ARG A 52 -5.15 -14.68 5.35
CA ARG A 52 -5.37 -13.79 4.20
C ARG A 52 -4.46 -14.17 3.02
N PHE A 53 -3.17 -14.41 3.26
CA PHE A 53 -2.23 -14.75 2.20
C PHE A 53 -2.44 -16.17 1.67
N VAL A 54 -2.76 -17.14 2.53
CA VAL A 54 -3.10 -18.51 2.11
C VAL A 54 -4.32 -18.51 1.19
N ILE A 55 -5.38 -17.79 1.55
CA ILE A 55 -6.58 -17.67 0.70
C ILE A 55 -6.22 -17.01 -0.64
N ALA A 56 -5.42 -15.95 -0.64
CA ALA A 56 -4.96 -15.31 -1.87
C ALA A 56 -4.13 -16.26 -2.77
N VAL A 57 -3.26 -17.09 -2.18
CA VAL A 57 -2.51 -18.12 -2.90
C VAL A 57 -3.46 -19.15 -3.51
N LEU A 58 -4.46 -19.64 -2.75
CA LEU A 58 -5.43 -20.62 -3.25
C LEU A 58 -6.26 -20.07 -4.41
N ILE A 59 -6.61 -18.79 -4.40
CA ILE A 59 -7.33 -18.12 -5.50
C ILE A 59 -6.47 -18.04 -6.77
N LEU A 60 -5.18 -17.71 -6.64
CA LEU A 60 -4.27 -17.56 -7.78
C LEU A 60 -3.72 -18.90 -8.29
N LEU A 61 -3.62 -19.91 -7.44
CA LEU A 61 -3.05 -21.22 -7.74
C LEU A 61 -3.60 -21.84 -9.04
N PRO A 62 -4.93 -21.95 -9.28
CA PRO A 62 -5.44 -22.57 -10.51
C PRO A 62 -5.05 -21.76 -11.75
N VAL A 63 -5.04 -20.43 -11.67
CA VAL A 63 -4.68 -19.56 -12.81
C VAL A 63 -3.20 -19.75 -13.17
N ILE A 64 -2.32 -19.77 -12.18
CA ILE A 64 -0.88 -19.93 -12.39
C ILE A 64 -0.54 -21.35 -12.85
N ALA A 65 -1.13 -22.37 -12.22
CA ALA A 65 -0.90 -23.77 -12.58
C ALA A 65 -1.26 -24.05 -14.05
N VAL A 66 -2.38 -23.50 -14.54
CA VAL A 66 -2.85 -23.72 -15.92
C VAL A 66 -2.08 -22.88 -16.94
N ARG A 67 -1.81 -21.59 -16.66
CA ARG A 67 -1.22 -20.67 -17.66
C ARG A 67 0.30 -20.68 -17.71
N HIS A 68 0.96 -20.89 -16.57
CA HIS A 68 2.40 -20.66 -16.41
C HIS A 68 3.14 -21.86 -15.81
N GLY A 69 2.42 -22.80 -15.21
CA GLY A 69 2.99 -23.88 -14.41
C GLY A 69 3.53 -23.40 -13.05
N LEU A 70 3.92 -24.35 -12.20
CA LEU A 70 4.38 -24.08 -10.83
C LEU A 70 5.90 -24.18 -10.64
N ARG A 71 6.66 -24.24 -11.74
CA ARG A 71 8.12 -24.34 -11.67
C ARG A 71 8.74 -22.96 -11.50
N ILE A 72 9.55 -22.79 -10.48
CA ILE A 72 10.34 -21.58 -10.24
C ILE A 72 11.79 -21.95 -9.90
N GLY A 73 12.75 -21.21 -10.46
CA GLY A 73 14.15 -21.34 -10.07
C GLY A 73 14.42 -20.72 -8.70
N LEU A 74 15.36 -21.28 -7.94
CA LEU A 74 15.70 -20.83 -6.59
C LEU A 74 16.01 -19.33 -6.52
N LEU A 75 16.77 -18.80 -7.48
CA LEU A 75 17.09 -17.36 -7.55
C LEU A 75 15.86 -16.48 -7.75
N SER A 76 14.88 -16.91 -8.54
CA SER A 76 13.61 -16.19 -8.71
C SER A 76 12.79 -16.23 -7.43
N PHE A 77 12.74 -17.40 -6.77
CA PHE A 77 12.05 -17.55 -5.50
C PHE A 77 12.66 -16.64 -4.41
N LEU A 78 13.99 -16.59 -4.29
CA LEU A 78 14.68 -15.72 -3.33
C LEU A 78 14.41 -14.23 -3.59
N ARG A 79 14.32 -13.80 -4.86
CA ARG A 79 13.92 -12.43 -5.21
C ARG A 79 12.52 -12.12 -4.69
N TYR A 80 11.56 -13.02 -4.91
CA TYR A 80 10.19 -12.84 -4.43
C TYR A 80 10.08 -12.92 -2.90
N ALA A 81 10.88 -13.77 -2.26
CA ALA A 81 10.98 -13.85 -0.80
C ALA A 81 11.52 -12.55 -0.18
N LEU A 82 12.48 -11.89 -0.83
CA LEU A 82 12.98 -10.58 -0.38
C LEU A 82 11.91 -9.49 -0.51
N ILE A 83 11.13 -9.49 -1.60
CA ILE A 83 10.00 -8.57 -1.77
C ILE A 83 8.93 -8.84 -0.70
N SER A 84 8.55 -10.10 -0.50
CA SER A 84 7.48 -10.46 0.43
C SER A 84 7.83 -10.21 1.90
N GLY A 85 9.10 -10.32 2.28
CA GLY A 85 9.55 -9.96 3.63
C GLY A 85 9.16 -8.53 4.03
N SER A 86 9.27 -7.57 3.10
CA SER A 86 8.84 -6.18 3.34
C SER A 86 7.33 -6.06 3.56
N LEU A 87 6.53 -6.82 2.79
CA LEU A 87 5.08 -6.85 2.94
C LEU A 87 4.63 -7.52 4.25
N VAL A 88 5.29 -8.63 4.64
CA VAL A 88 4.98 -9.36 5.86
C VAL A 88 5.16 -8.47 7.08
N VAL A 89 6.30 -7.76 7.17
CA VAL A 89 6.55 -6.80 8.25
C VAL A 89 5.52 -5.68 8.24
N PHE A 90 5.20 -5.13 7.06
CA PHE A 90 4.18 -4.09 6.93
C PHE A 90 2.80 -4.55 7.45
N PHE A 91 2.27 -5.67 6.95
CA PHE A 91 0.93 -6.12 7.34
C PHE A 91 0.86 -6.53 8.80
N TRP A 92 1.91 -7.19 9.32
CA TRP A 92 2.00 -7.48 10.74
C TRP A 92 1.88 -6.21 11.58
N CYS A 93 2.72 -5.21 11.29
CA CYS A 93 2.70 -3.93 11.98
C CYS A 93 1.36 -3.21 11.82
N MET A 94 0.74 -3.28 10.65
CA MET A 94 -0.59 -2.69 10.37
C MET A 94 -1.66 -3.27 11.27
N PHE A 95 -1.84 -4.60 11.26
CA PHE A 95 -2.89 -5.23 12.06
C PHE A 95 -2.60 -5.14 13.56
N LEU A 96 -1.33 -5.16 13.97
CA LEU A 96 -0.97 -4.92 15.36
C LEU A 96 -1.31 -3.48 15.78
N ALA A 97 -0.98 -2.49 14.95
CA ALA A 97 -1.28 -1.09 15.22
C ALA A 97 -2.78 -0.82 15.28
N LEU A 98 -3.57 -1.43 14.39
CA LEU A 98 -5.03 -1.30 14.36
C LEU A 98 -5.75 -1.84 15.61
N ARG A 99 -5.05 -2.57 16.49
CA ARG A 99 -5.56 -2.90 17.84
C ARG A 99 -5.39 -1.78 18.86
N MET A 100 -4.57 -0.78 18.55
CA MET A 100 -4.12 0.28 19.46
C MET A 100 -4.40 1.69 18.93
N THR A 101 -4.69 1.83 17.64
CA THR A 101 -4.97 3.10 16.95
C THR A 101 -6.06 2.90 15.90
N THR A 102 -6.49 3.98 15.25
CA THR A 102 -7.66 3.97 14.35
C THR A 102 -7.29 3.73 12.89
N ALA A 103 -8.29 3.32 12.09
CA ALA A 103 -8.16 3.25 10.63
C ALA A 103 -7.76 4.61 10.02
N LEU A 104 -8.34 5.71 10.51
CA LEU A 104 -7.99 7.05 10.05
C LEU A 104 -6.52 7.39 10.35
N ASN A 105 -6.05 7.16 11.58
CA ASN A 105 -4.66 7.46 11.95
C ASN A 105 -3.65 6.64 11.14
N THR A 106 -3.92 5.34 10.95
CA THR A 106 -3.07 4.47 10.13
C THR A 106 -3.08 4.90 8.67
N SER A 107 -4.23 5.24 8.09
CA SER A 107 -4.29 5.74 6.70
C SER A 107 -3.46 7.01 6.50
N VAL A 108 -3.39 7.88 7.52
CA VAL A 108 -2.59 9.11 7.52
C VAL A 108 -1.11 8.80 7.67
N LEU A 109 -0.70 7.93 8.58
CA LEU A 109 0.68 7.50 8.70
C LEU A 109 1.18 6.85 7.40
N PHE A 110 0.31 6.14 6.68
CA PHE A 110 0.66 5.55 5.40
C PHE A 110 1.06 6.61 4.34
N THR A 111 0.62 7.86 4.49
CA THR A 111 1.05 8.96 3.59
C THR A 111 2.55 9.29 3.71
N LEU A 112 3.27 8.72 4.67
CA LEU A 112 4.73 8.79 4.74
C LEU A 112 5.40 7.85 3.71
N VAL A 113 4.69 6.79 3.30
CA VAL A 113 5.22 5.73 2.44
C VAL A 113 5.69 6.23 1.05
N PRO A 114 5.03 7.17 0.35
CA PRO A 114 5.57 7.77 -0.87
C PRO A 114 6.94 8.42 -0.68
N GLY A 115 7.15 9.13 0.44
CA GLY A 115 8.43 9.75 0.78
C GLY A 115 9.51 8.72 1.10
N LEU A 116 9.17 7.68 1.87
CA LEU A 116 10.07 6.56 2.15
C LEU A 116 10.42 5.79 0.87
N SER A 117 9.43 5.54 0.02
CA SER A 117 9.61 4.91 -1.30
C SER A 117 10.52 5.74 -2.20
N ALA A 118 10.40 7.07 -2.20
CA ALA A 118 11.30 7.96 -2.92
C ALA A 118 12.75 7.84 -2.43
N ILE A 119 12.97 7.82 -1.10
CA ILE A 119 14.31 7.66 -0.50
C ILE A 119 14.90 6.31 -0.93
N TYR A 120 14.16 5.22 -0.74
CA TYR A 120 14.63 3.88 -1.13
C TYR A 120 14.84 3.75 -2.64
N ALA A 121 13.97 4.33 -3.48
CA ALA A 121 14.13 4.30 -4.93
C ALA A 121 15.39 5.07 -5.38
N ALA A 122 15.69 6.21 -4.77
CA ALA A 122 16.93 6.95 -5.02
C ALA A 122 18.17 6.13 -4.65
N LEU A 123 18.13 5.37 -3.55
CA LEU A 123 19.25 4.54 -3.10
C LEU A 123 19.41 3.24 -3.92
N ILE A 124 18.30 2.57 -4.24
CA ILE A 124 18.27 1.19 -4.76
C ILE A 124 18.31 1.16 -6.28
N ILE A 125 17.59 2.07 -6.95
CA ILE A 125 17.47 2.11 -8.42
C ILE A 125 17.91 3.46 -9.01
N LYS A 126 18.47 4.37 -8.19
CA LYS A 126 18.94 5.70 -8.60
C LYS A 126 17.84 6.55 -9.24
N GLU A 127 16.60 6.38 -8.80
CA GLU A 127 15.48 7.22 -9.24
C GLU A 127 15.75 8.69 -8.90
N ARG A 128 15.58 9.59 -9.87
CA ARG A 128 15.72 11.04 -9.67
C ARG A 128 14.37 11.71 -9.78
N LEU A 129 13.96 12.39 -8.71
CA LEU A 129 12.73 13.17 -8.67
C LEU A 129 13.00 14.63 -9.04
N GLY A 130 12.09 15.22 -9.80
CA GLY A 130 12.10 16.67 -10.04
C GLY A 130 11.78 17.45 -8.76
N ARG A 131 12.27 18.69 -8.68
CA ARG A 131 12.03 19.59 -7.53
C ARG A 131 10.55 19.69 -7.16
N ASP A 132 9.68 19.79 -8.15
CA ASP A 132 8.23 19.93 -7.96
C ASP A 132 7.64 18.72 -7.22
N ARG A 133 8.14 17.51 -7.48
CA ARG A 133 7.71 16.28 -6.80
C ARG A 133 8.24 16.17 -5.38
N LEU A 134 9.46 16.63 -5.13
CA LEU A 134 10.02 16.70 -3.77
C LEU A 134 9.22 17.67 -2.91
N VAL A 135 8.85 18.82 -3.45
CA VAL A 135 7.97 19.78 -2.75
C VAL A 135 6.62 19.14 -2.44
N ALA A 136 6.00 18.43 -3.40
CA ALA A 136 4.75 17.72 -3.16
C ALA A 136 4.86 16.67 -2.04
N LEU A 137 5.95 15.88 -2.01
CA LEU A 137 6.19 14.90 -0.93
C LEU A 137 6.32 15.59 0.44
N LEU A 138 7.01 16.73 0.50
CA LEU A 138 7.14 17.52 1.74
C LEU A 138 5.80 18.09 2.20
N LEU A 139 4.97 18.58 1.28
CA LEU A 139 3.62 19.03 1.61
C LEU A 139 2.76 17.89 2.16
N GLY A 140 2.81 16.71 1.54
CA GLY A 140 2.13 15.51 2.03
C GLY A 140 2.58 15.14 3.44
N LEU A 141 3.89 15.20 3.72
CA LEU A 141 4.46 14.98 5.05
C LEU A 141 3.94 15.98 6.09
N VAL A 142 3.90 17.27 5.75
CA VAL A 142 3.37 18.31 6.66
C VAL A 142 1.90 18.05 7.00
N GLY A 143 1.09 17.73 5.99
CA GLY A 143 -0.31 17.35 6.20
C GLY A 143 -0.46 16.09 7.07
N ALA A 144 0.39 15.09 6.86
CA ALA A 144 0.41 13.86 7.67
C ALA A 144 0.70 14.14 9.15
N VAL A 145 1.77 14.90 9.42
CA VAL A 145 2.16 15.30 10.78
C VAL A 145 1.01 16.07 11.45
N TRP A 146 0.38 17.01 10.75
CA TRP A 146 -0.76 17.75 11.28
C TRP A 146 -1.90 16.83 11.74
N VAL A 147 -2.28 15.86 10.91
CA VAL A 147 -3.38 14.94 11.24
C VAL A 147 -3.01 13.97 12.36
N ILE A 148 -1.79 13.41 12.36
CA ILE A 148 -1.31 12.48 13.39
C ILE A 148 -1.39 13.12 14.78
N PHE A 149 -0.99 14.38 14.89
CA PHE A 149 -1.07 15.14 16.13
C PHE A 149 -2.44 15.81 16.36
N ARG A 150 -3.48 15.36 15.63
CA ARG A 150 -4.88 15.78 15.77
C ARG A 150 -5.12 17.28 15.57
N GLY A 151 -4.21 17.95 14.86
CA GLY A 151 -4.19 19.42 14.73
C GLY A 151 -3.99 20.14 16.07
N ASP A 152 -3.41 19.46 17.06
CA ASP A 152 -3.09 20.01 18.38
C ASP A 152 -1.58 20.20 18.53
N LEU A 153 -1.16 21.46 18.61
CA LEU A 153 0.25 21.82 18.73
C LEU A 153 0.84 21.39 20.08
N HIS A 154 0.03 21.26 21.13
CA HIS A 154 0.51 20.79 22.43
C HIS A 154 0.90 19.31 22.37
N VAL A 155 0.08 18.47 21.73
CA VAL A 155 0.37 17.05 21.50
C VAL A 155 1.61 16.89 20.61
N LEU A 156 1.79 17.78 19.63
CA LEU A 156 3.00 17.85 18.79
C LEU A 156 4.26 18.18 19.61
N LEU A 157 4.17 19.18 20.49
CA LEU A 157 5.30 19.65 21.30
C LEU A 157 5.70 18.67 22.41
N THR A 158 4.75 17.93 22.97
CA THR A 158 5.03 16.88 23.97
C THR A 158 5.45 15.55 23.35
N LEU A 159 5.43 15.44 22.01
CA LEU A 159 5.73 14.22 21.26
C LEU A 159 4.98 12.99 21.81
N SER A 160 3.74 13.17 22.27
CA SER A 160 2.97 12.07 22.86
C SER A 160 2.50 11.09 21.78
N TRP A 161 3.41 10.21 21.35
CA TRP A 161 3.16 9.17 20.37
C TRP A 161 2.32 8.04 20.96
N ASN A 162 1.28 7.65 20.25
CA ASN A 162 0.60 6.40 20.54
C ASN A 162 1.54 5.23 20.17
N ARG A 163 1.57 4.19 21.02
CA ARG A 163 2.35 2.97 20.74
C ARG A 163 1.95 2.33 19.41
N GLY A 164 0.65 2.36 19.08
CA GLY A 164 0.15 1.87 17.78
C GLY A 164 0.74 2.62 16.59
N ASP A 165 0.87 3.94 16.69
CA ASP A 165 1.40 4.79 15.62
C ASP A 165 2.89 4.52 15.40
N ALA A 166 3.65 4.31 16.47
CA ALA A 166 5.07 3.92 16.41
C ALA A 166 5.28 2.56 15.73
N VAL A 167 4.46 1.56 16.10
CA VAL A 167 4.48 0.23 15.48
C VAL A 167 4.15 0.33 14.00
N PHE A 168 3.14 1.13 13.64
CA PHE A 168 2.77 1.28 12.25
C PHE A 168 3.78 2.05 11.41
N PHE A 169 4.46 3.03 12.00
CA PHE A 169 5.58 3.73 11.36
C PHE A 169 6.70 2.76 10.97
N ALA A 170 7.04 1.80 11.84
CA ALA A 170 7.99 0.73 11.49
C ALA A 170 7.49 -0.11 10.30
N GLY A 171 6.18 -0.39 10.25
CA GLY A 171 5.54 -1.02 9.08
C GLY A 171 5.66 -0.17 7.81
N CYS A 172 5.50 1.15 7.92
CA CYS A 172 5.63 2.08 6.79
C CYS A 172 7.05 2.12 6.22
N LEU A 173 8.09 1.96 7.05
CA LEU A 173 9.47 1.78 6.59
C LEU A 173 9.60 0.53 5.70
N ALA A 174 9.02 -0.59 6.14
CA ALA A 174 9.00 -1.82 5.34
C ALA A 174 8.21 -1.63 4.03
N MET A 175 7.03 -1.01 4.08
CA MET A 175 6.22 -0.76 2.89
C MET A 175 6.88 0.20 1.89
N GLY A 176 7.64 1.19 2.36
CA GLY A 176 8.43 2.06 1.49
C GLY A 176 9.43 1.29 0.63
N LEU A 177 9.95 0.18 1.14
CA LEU A 177 10.94 -0.65 0.46
C LEU A 177 10.32 -1.54 -0.63
N TYR A 178 9.03 -1.85 -0.53
CA TYR A 178 8.31 -2.78 -1.41
C TYR A 178 8.41 -2.42 -2.90
N THR A 179 8.00 -1.22 -3.29
CA THR A 179 7.94 -0.84 -4.72
C THR A 179 9.31 -0.63 -5.37
N PRO A 180 10.34 -0.10 -4.68
CA PRO A 180 11.72 -0.14 -5.19
C PRO A 180 12.27 -1.55 -5.37
N LEU A 181 11.99 -2.48 -4.43
CA LEU A 181 12.40 -3.87 -4.57
C LEU A 181 11.74 -4.54 -5.77
N ILE A 182 10.44 -4.32 -6.00
CA ILE A 182 9.78 -4.78 -7.23
C ILE A 182 10.52 -4.27 -8.45
N ARG A 183 10.76 -2.95 -8.54
CA ARG A 183 11.42 -2.34 -9.71
C ARG A 183 12.82 -2.87 -9.97
N ARG A 184 13.57 -3.20 -8.91
CA ARG A 184 14.95 -3.73 -9.02
C ARG A 184 15.00 -5.22 -9.34
N LEU A 185 14.09 -6.01 -8.79
CA LEU A 185 14.17 -7.47 -8.79
C LEU A 185 13.30 -8.12 -9.86
N HIS A 186 12.29 -7.41 -10.38
CA HIS A 186 11.48 -7.84 -11.50
C HIS A 186 12.33 -7.92 -12.79
N ARG A 187 12.27 -9.05 -13.51
CA ARG A 187 13.05 -9.32 -14.72
C ARG A 187 12.18 -9.59 -15.95
N GLY A 188 10.94 -9.12 -15.94
CA GLY A 188 9.99 -9.29 -17.05
C GLY A 188 9.15 -10.56 -16.95
N GLU A 189 9.15 -11.24 -15.80
CA GLU A 189 8.20 -12.31 -15.53
C GLU A 189 6.75 -11.76 -15.57
N PRO A 190 5.72 -12.57 -15.90
CA PRO A 190 4.34 -12.12 -15.83
C PRO A 190 3.97 -11.60 -14.43
N MET A 191 3.20 -10.52 -14.33
CA MET A 191 2.89 -9.85 -13.06
C MET A 191 2.09 -10.76 -12.11
N GLU A 192 1.22 -11.61 -12.66
CA GLU A 192 0.49 -12.62 -11.90
C GLU A 192 1.41 -13.69 -11.29
N VAL A 193 2.50 -14.07 -11.98
CA VAL A 193 3.49 -15.02 -11.47
C VAL A 193 4.27 -14.39 -10.31
N MET A 194 4.69 -13.13 -10.46
CA MET A 194 5.34 -12.40 -9.37
C MET A 194 4.40 -12.26 -8.16
N THR A 195 3.14 -11.87 -8.36
CA THR A 195 2.15 -11.74 -7.29
C THR A 195 1.97 -13.07 -6.56
N PHE A 196 1.80 -14.17 -7.28
CA PHE A 196 1.64 -15.50 -6.70
C PHE A 196 2.84 -15.90 -5.84
N TRP A 197 4.07 -15.79 -6.36
CA TRP A 197 5.24 -16.22 -5.61
C TRP A 197 5.64 -15.28 -4.47
N VAL A 198 5.32 -13.99 -4.56
CA VAL A 198 5.40 -13.05 -3.43
C VAL A 198 4.44 -13.49 -2.32
N LEU A 199 3.22 -13.90 -2.65
CA LEU A 199 2.27 -14.41 -1.66
C LEU A 199 2.70 -15.75 -1.06
N VAL A 200 3.15 -16.70 -1.89
CA VAL A 200 3.65 -18.01 -1.41
C VAL A 200 4.85 -17.83 -0.46
N SER A 201 5.83 -17.02 -0.85
CA SER A 201 6.98 -16.74 0.02
C SER A 201 6.57 -15.95 1.27
N GLY A 202 5.58 -15.06 1.19
CA GLY A 202 5.00 -14.38 2.34
C GLY A 202 4.33 -15.34 3.32
N CYS A 203 3.59 -16.34 2.83
CA CYS A 203 3.06 -17.42 3.66
C CYS A 203 4.18 -18.16 4.39
N LEU A 204 5.30 -18.46 3.70
CA LEU A 204 6.43 -19.16 4.29
C LEU A 204 7.13 -18.34 5.38
N TRP A 205 7.28 -17.03 5.19
CA TRP A 205 7.77 -16.12 6.24
C TRP A 205 6.87 -16.11 7.48
N LEU A 206 5.56 -16.11 7.25
CA LEU A 206 4.55 -16.07 8.31
C LEU A 206 4.34 -17.44 8.97
N LEU A 207 4.66 -18.54 8.31
CA LEU A 207 4.27 -19.88 8.75
C LEU A 207 4.73 -20.22 10.18
N PRO A 208 5.99 -19.97 10.60
CA PRO A 208 6.43 -20.31 11.95
C PRO A 208 5.65 -19.56 13.04
N ILE A 209 5.42 -18.26 12.82
CA ILE A 209 4.81 -17.39 13.84
C ILE A 209 3.28 -17.48 13.77
N GLY A 210 2.73 -17.49 12.56
CA GLY A 210 1.32 -17.62 12.27
C GLY A 210 0.74 -18.98 12.65
N ALA A 211 1.50 -20.08 12.51
CA ALA A 211 1.04 -21.39 12.98
C ALA A 211 0.91 -21.44 14.51
N VAL A 212 1.86 -20.85 15.24
CA VAL A 212 1.78 -20.72 16.70
C VAL A 212 0.65 -19.78 17.12
N ALA A 213 0.42 -18.70 16.37
CA ALA A 213 -0.70 -17.80 16.63
C ALA A 213 -2.05 -18.51 16.40
N LEU A 214 -2.21 -19.22 15.28
CA LEU A 214 -3.41 -19.99 14.93
C LEU A 214 -3.75 -21.06 15.96
N SER A 215 -2.75 -21.75 16.52
CA SER A 215 -3.00 -22.77 17.55
C SER A 215 -3.46 -22.19 18.89
N ARG A 216 -3.26 -20.89 19.12
CA ARG A 216 -3.70 -20.16 20.32
C ARG A 216 -5.02 -19.43 20.12
N VAL A 217 -5.57 -19.42 18.90
CA VAL A 217 -6.87 -18.78 18.63
C VAL A 217 -7.96 -19.59 19.30
N ASP A 218 -8.76 -18.94 20.14
CA ASP A 218 -10.03 -19.50 20.58
C ASP A 218 -11.06 -19.37 19.46
N TRP A 219 -11.17 -20.42 18.65
CA TRP A 219 -12.03 -20.45 17.47
C TRP A 219 -13.51 -20.23 17.76
N LEU A 220 -13.98 -20.53 18.98
CA LEU A 220 -15.36 -20.30 19.38
C LEU A 220 -15.66 -18.82 19.59
N SER A 221 -14.64 -18.03 19.93
CA SER A 221 -14.75 -16.58 20.12
C SER A 221 -14.72 -15.78 18.82
N VAL A 222 -14.29 -16.39 17.70
CA VAL A 222 -14.14 -15.71 16.41
C VAL A 222 -15.50 -15.64 15.70
N PRO A 223 -16.07 -14.45 15.46
CA PRO A 223 -17.35 -14.34 14.75
C PRO A 223 -17.24 -14.94 13.34
N PRO A 224 -18.22 -15.73 12.87
CA PRO A 224 -18.19 -16.31 11.52
C PRO A 224 -18.04 -15.27 10.39
N SER A 225 -18.57 -14.06 10.60
CA SER A 225 -18.44 -12.92 9.68
C SER A 225 -16.98 -12.51 9.43
N THR A 226 -16.07 -12.77 10.39
CA THR A 226 -14.64 -12.46 10.28
C THR A 226 -14.01 -13.15 9.07
N TRP A 227 -14.40 -14.39 8.77
CA TRP A 227 -13.89 -15.11 7.60
C TRP A 227 -14.34 -14.48 6.29
N GLY A 228 -15.57 -13.96 6.21
CA GLY A 228 -16.04 -13.19 5.07
C GLY A 228 -15.17 -11.95 4.81
N TRP A 229 -14.79 -11.25 5.89
CA TRP A 229 -13.86 -10.12 5.80
C TRP A 229 -12.44 -10.53 5.39
N ILE A 230 -11.92 -11.66 5.88
CA ILE A 230 -10.61 -12.16 5.47
C ILE A 230 -10.61 -12.52 3.97
N VAL A 231 -11.67 -13.17 3.48
CA VAL A 231 -11.84 -13.47 2.05
C VAL A 231 -11.93 -12.19 1.23
N TYR A 232 -12.70 -11.20 1.69
CA TYR A 232 -12.75 -9.88 1.06
C TYR A 232 -11.36 -9.24 0.98
N LEU A 233 -10.60 -9.25 2.09
CA LEU A 233 -9.26 -8.69 2.14
C LEU A 233 -8.30 -9.44 1.21
N ALA A 234 -8.40 -10.76 1.12
CA ALA A 234 -7.58 -11.59 0.24
C ALA A 234 -7.87 -11.32 -1.24
N CYS A 235 -9.14 -11.26 -1.65
CA CYS A 235 -9.51 -11.02 -3.05
C CYS A 235 -9.20 -9.58 -3.47
N PHE A 236 -9.82 -8.61 -2.79
CA PHE A 236 -9.87 -7.24 -3.26
C PHE A 236 -8.65 -6.44 -2.83
N THR A 237 -8.22 -6.61 -1.57
CA THR A 237 -7.16 -5.77 -1.00
C THR A 237 -5.78 -6.45 -1.00
N THR A 238 -5.68 -7.67 -1.53
CA THR A 238 -4.41 -8.39 -1.75
C THR A 238 -4.24 -8.77 -3.20
N VAL A 239 -5.00 -9.72 -3.76
CA VAL A 239 -4.75 -10.22 -5.12
C VAL A 239 -4.84 -9.10 -6.15
N ILE A 240 -5.96 -8.36 -6.15
CA ILE A 240 -6.19 -7.28 -7.12
C ILE A 240 -5.20 -6.14 -6.89
N THR A 241 -5.10 -5.60 -5.68
CA THR A 241 -4.25 -4.43 -5.40
C THR A 241 -2.75 -4.73 -5.57
N PHE A 242 -2.28 -5.94 -5.25
CA PHE A 242 -0.88 -6.30 -5.49
C PHE A 242 -0.59 -6.37 -6.97
N TYR A 243 -1.48 -7.00 -7.75
CA TYR A 243 -1.34 -7.04 -9.20
C TYR A 243 -1.31 -5.62 -9.80
N LEU A 244 -2.28 -4.77 -9.43
CA LEU A 244 -2.35 -3.37 -9.90
C LEU A 244 -1.13 -2.56 -9.50
N THR A 245 -0.65 -2.71 -8.25
CA THR A 245 0.53 -2.00 -7.76
C THR A 245 1.78 -2.43 -8.50
N GLN A 246 1.99 -3.74 -8.67
CA GLN A 246 3.13 -4.28 -9.40
C GLN A 246 3.13 -3.84 -10.87
N TYR A 247 1.95 -3.92 -11.51
CA TYR A 247 1.75 -3.39 -12.85
C TYR A 247 2.08 -1.90 -12.93
N ALA A 248 1.55 -1.07 -12.03
CA ALA A 248 1.82 0.37 -12.04
C ALA A 248 3.31 0.70 -11.80
N VAL A 249 3.99 0.00 -10.88
CA VAL A 249 5.43 0.18 -10.64
C VAL A 249 6.26 -0.06 -11.90
N ALA A 250 5.86 -1.02 -12.74
CA ALA A 250 6.53 -1.28 -14.01
C ALA A 250 6.37 -0.14 -15.03
N HIS A 251 5.26 0.62 -14.97
CA HIS A 251 4.94 1.65 -15.97
C HIS A 251 5.24 3.09 -15.50
N ILE A 252 4.84 3.47 -14.29
CA ILE A 252 4.93 4.85 -13.79
C ILE A 252 6.00 5.04 -12.71
N GLY A 253 6.60 3.96 -12.23
CA GLY A 253 7.70 3.95 -11.27
C GLY A 253 7.26 3.90 -9.79
N PRO A 254 8.17 3.54 -8.87
CA PRO A 254 7.85 3.26 -7.46
C PRO A 254 7.20 4.42 -6.73
N THR A 255 7.83 5.59 -6.79
CA THR A 255 7.41 6.78 -6.04
C THR A 255 6.01 7.24 -6.48
N ARG A 256 5.76 7.26 -7.79
CA ARG A 256 4.47 7.68 -8.36
C ARG A 256 3.36 6.70 -8.02
N THR A 257 3.62 5.40 -8.10
CA THR A 257 2.64 4.38 -7.66
C THR A 257 2.26 4.58 -6.20
N MET A 258 3.24 4.78 -5.31
CA MET A 258 2.94 4.95 -3.89
C MET A 258 2.22 6.25 -3.57
N SER A 259 2.44 7.33 -4.33
CA SER A 259 1.77 8.62 -4.07
C SER A 259 0.23 8.56 -4.12
N TYR A 260 -0.36 7.58 -4.81
CA TYR A 260 -1.81 7.33 -4.75
C TYR A 260 -2.35 7.07 -3.35
N SER A 261 -1.48 6.67 -2.43
CA SER A 261 -1.84 6.52 -1.02
C SER A 261 -2.17 7.81 -0.29
N TYR A 262 -1.86 8.97 -0.86
CA TYR A 262 -2.37 10.26 -0.37
C TYR A 262 -3.90 10.35 -0.44
N LEU A 263 -4.56 9.51 -1.23
CA LEU A 263 -6.02 9.42 -1.24
C LEU A 263 -6.59 8.68 -0.03
N TYR A 264 -5.79 7.85 0.67
CA TYR A 264 -6.30 6.94 1.69
C TYR A 264 -6.98 7.67 2.85
N PRO A 265 -6.43 8.75 3.44
CA PRO A 265 -7.11 9.46 4.53
C PRO A 265 -8.46 10.02 4.15
N GLY A 266 -8.57 10.60 2.95
CA GLY A 266 -9.84 11.13 2.45
C GLY A 266 -10.88 10.02 2.20
N LEU A 267 -10.44 8.89 1.64
CA LEU A 267 -11.31 7.75 1.37
C LEU A 267 -11.74 7.03 2.65
N VAL A 268 -10.83 6.83 3.61
CA VAL A 268 -11.15 6.27 4.93
C VAL A 268 -12.14 7.16 5.68
N LEU A 269 -11.93 8.48 5.65
CA LEU A 269 -12.89 9.44 6.21
C LEU A 269 -14.29 9.29 5.59
N ILE A 270 -14.38 9.20 4.25
CA ILE A 270 -15.67 8.99 3.57
C ILE A 270 -16.32 7.67 4.01
N ILE A 271 -15.53 6.58 4.10
CA ILE A 271 -16.04 5.28 4.54
C ILE A 271 -16.55 5.36 5.98
N ASP A 272 -15.80 5.98 6.89
CA ASP A 272 -16.20 6.14 8.29
C ASP A 272 -17.50 6.95 8.42
N LEU A 273 -17.67 8.01 7.62
CA LEU A 273 -18.90 8.79 7.56
C LEU A 273 -20.09 7.96 7.07
N LEU A 274 -19.90 7.15 6.01
CA LEU A 274 -20.93 6.26 5.47
C LEU A 274 -21.34 5.16 6.46
N LEU A 275 -20.41 4.72 7.31
CA LEU A 275 -20.67 3.76 8.39
C LEU A 275 -21.30 4.42 9.63
N GLY A 276 -21.55 5.73 9.61
CA GLY A 276 -22.17 6.45 10.72
C GLY A 276 -21.24 6.68 11.92
N ARG A 277 -19.91 6.57 11.75
CA ARG A 277 -18.92 6.81 12.82
C ARG A 277 -18.73 8.29 13.17
N GLY A 278 -19.38 9.18 12.43
CA GLY A 278 -19.38 10.62 12.67
C GLY A 278 -18.19 11.35 12.06
N TRP A 279 -18.19 12.68 12.20
CA TRP A 279 -17.11 13.52 11.68
C TRP A 279 -15.87 13.44 12.57
N PRO A 280 -14.66 13.43 12.00
CA PRO A 280 -13.45 13.63 12.77
C PRO A 280 -13.44 15.03 13.38
N ALA A 281 -12.57 15.24 14.37
CA ALA A 281 -12.36 16.56 14.93
C ALA A 281 -12.09 17.58 13.80
N PRO A 282 -12.80 18.73 13.72
CA PRO A 282 -12.65 19.68 12.62
C PRO A 282 -11.21 20.15 12.38
N ARG A 283 -10.40 20.16 13.44
CA ARG A 283 -8.97 20.50 13.41
C ARG A 283 -8.13 19.57 12.52
N VAL A 284 -8.60 18.36 12.24
CA VAL A 284 -7.92 17.35 11.41
C VAL A 284 -8.10 17.62 9.91
N LEU A 285 -9.21 18.23 9.51
CA LEU A 285 -9.58 18.43 8.10
C LEU A 285 -8.54 19.20 7.26
N PRO A 286 -7.89 20.27 7.76
CA PRO A 286 -6.87 20.99 6.99
C PRO A 286 -5.72 20.09 6.54
N GLY A 287 -5.27 19.17 7.41
CA GLY A 287 -4.19 18.26 7.07
C GLY A 287 -4.58 17.26 5.97
N ILE A 288 -5.82 16.75 6.00
CA ILE A 288 -6.36 15.89 4.94
C ILE A 288 -6.40 16.66 3.60
N ILE A 289 -6.83 17.91 3.60
CA ILE A 289 -6.86 18.76 2.40
C ILE A 289 -5.46 18.97 1.83
N VAL A 290 -4.46 19.23 2.68
CA VAL A 290 -3.05 19.39 2.26
C VAL A 290 -2.51 18.11 1.62
N ILE A 291 -2.79 16.94 2.22
CA ILE A 291 -2.39 15.64 1.67
C ILE A 291 -3.00 15.41 0.29
N LEU A 292 -4.30 15.68 0.12
CA LEU A 292 -4.98 15.53 -1.17
C LEU A 292 -4.46 16.54 -2.21
N GLY A 293 -4.15 17.77 -1.81
CA GLY A 293 -3.52 18.76 -2.69
C GLY A 293 -2.13 18.33 -3.16
N ALA A 294 -1.33 17.75 -2.27
CA ALA A 294 -0.01 17.21 -2.60
C ALA A 294 -0.09 16.10 -3.67
N MET A 295 -1.11 15.23 -3.60
CA MET A 295 -1.36 14.20 -4.62
C MET A 295 -1.54 14.78 -6.01
N VAL A 296 -2.36 15.83 -6.14
CA VAL A 296 -2.61 16.47 -7.44
C VAL A 296 -1.29 16.98 -8.04
N VAL A 297 -0.47 17.67 -7.25
CA VAL A 297 0.83 18.19 -7.70
C VAL A 297 1.77 17.06 -8.13
N LEU A 298 1.73 15.91 -7.45
CA LEU A 298 2.60 14.76 -7.72
C LEU A 298 2.21 14.01 -9.01
N GLN A 299 0.90 13.96 -9.30
CA GLN A 299 0.36 13.31 -10.49
C GLN A 299 0.37 14.20 -11.73
N VAL A 300 0.34 15.54 -11.58
CA VAL A 300 0.44 16.44 -12.73
C VAL A 300 1.72 16.11 -13.50
N PRO A 301 1.61 15.73 -14.79
CA PRO A 301 2.77 15.54 -15.62
C PRO A 301 3.50 16.87 -15.69
N VAL A 302 4.65 16.95 -15.02
CA VAL A 302 5.56 18.09 -15.16
C VAL A 302 6.07 18.06 -16.60
N PHE A 303 5.35 18.73 -17.49
CA PHE A 303 5.82 19.10 -18.82
C PHE A 303 6.90 20.19 -18.66
N ARG A 304 8.03 19.87 -18.05
CA ARG A 304 9.18 20.78 -18.05
C ARG A 304 9.85 20.70 -19.42
N ARG A 305 9.56 21.74 -20.20
CA ARG A 305 10.38 22.37 -21.25
C ARG A 305 11.61 21.55 -21.68
N TYR A 306 11.50 20.88 -22.82
CA TYR A 306 12.61 20.84 -23.76
C TYR A 306 12.84 22.28 -24.27
N GLY A 307 13.41 23.12 -23.41
CA GLY A 307 13.95 24.44 -23.76
C GLY A 307 15.45 24.27 -23.77
N GLY A 308 16.02 24.27 -24.98
CA GLY A 308 17.39 23.88 -25.25
C GLY A 308 18.45 24.61 -24.42
N LYS A 309 19.57 23.91 -24.25
CA LYS A 309 20.88 24.53 -24.27
C LYS A 309 21.71 23.77 -25.29
N ASN A 310 21.90 24.42 -26.44
CA ASN A 310 23.16 24.33 -27.17
C ASN A 310 24.28 24.82 -26.26
#